data_AF-A0A813SWQ2-F1
#
_entry.id   AF-A0A813SWQ2-F1
#
_cell.length_a   1.000
_cell.length_b   1.000
_cell.length_c   1.000
_cell.angle_alpha   90.00
_cell.angle_beta   90.00
_cell.angle_gamma   90.00
#
_symmetry.space_group_name_H-M   'P 1'
#
loop_
_entity.id
_entity.type
_entity.pdbx_description
1 polymer ?
#
loop_
_entity_poly.entity_id
_entity_poly.type
_entity_poly.pdbx_seq_one_letter_code
_entity_poly.pdbx_strand_id
1 'polypeptide(L)'
;MSLIKCCTVNPKKKQRKYATDLVTPDAVRYFLNDNPEFLESYILNHVNHNTIEQWICKLNRPSIRNSANNIDTNTASKSNAQRLSITTEKSIIKLSELGDKRRLLNELTDDIHQNVTKAQILYELGKCISQTVAADNFNLYLVDETGASMRVYNAENDEDNAVHFAPVKIGVGHCIAGYVGYTKETVRISNMANLSSKYPDGLYVANGNVTCVMAHPLVNNNGQLLGVVEFYRENSASSFTNEDEEVSA
;
A
#
# COMPACT_ATOMS: atom_id res chain seq x y z
N MET A 1 12.61 63.41 49.58
CA MET A 1 13.01 62.22 50.37
C MET A 1 11.85 61.24 50.41
N SER A 2 12.20 59.96 50.47
CA SER A 2 11.36 58.77 50.69
C SER A 2 10.75 58.06 49.48
N LEU A 3 11.47 56.99 49.12
CA LEU A 3 10.98 55.75 48.52
C LEU A 3 9.74 55.21 49.25
N ILE A 4 8.75 54.70 48.51
CA ILE A 4 7.94 53.56 48.98
C ILE A 4 7.76 52.57 47.82
N LYS A 5 8.11 51.32 48.12
CA LYS A 5 8.08 50.12 47.30
C LYS A 5 6.87 49.27 47.72
N CYS A 6 6.38 48.43 46.80
CA CYS A 6 5.44 47.31 47.00
C CYS A 6 3.98 47.71 47.29
N CYS A 7 2.93 47.00 46.84
CA CYS A 7 2.80 45.55 46.62
C CYS A 7 1.83 45.26 45.45
N THR A 8 2.19 44.27 44.65
CA THR A 8 1.34 43.53 43.72
C THR A 8 0.26 42.76 44.48
N VAL A 9 -1.01 43.00 44.16
CA VAL A 9 -2.13 42.15 44.58
C VAL A 9 -2.78 41.54 43.34
N ASN A 10 -2.58 40.22 43.23
CA ASN A 10 -3.06 39.33 42.20
C ASN A 10 -4.59 39.13 42.35
N PRO A 11 -5.44 39.33 41.32
CA PRO A 11 -6.88 39.17 41.45
C PRO A 11 -7.24 37.69 41.51
N LYS A 12 -7.82 37.28 42.65
CA LYS A 12 -8.35 35.93 42.89
C LYS A 12 -9.34 35.54 41.79
N LYS A 13 -8.98 34.58 40.94
CA LYS A 13 -9.91 33.85 40.07
C LYS A 13 -10.93 33.14 40.95
N LYS A 14 -12.20 33.58 40.90
CA LYS A 14 -13.34 32.87 41.49
C LYS A 14 -13.42 31.47 40.87
N GLN A 15 -12.95 30.46 41.59
CA GLN A 15 -13.23 29.07 41.27
C GLN A 15 -14.75 28.84 41.45
N ARG A 16 -15.43 28.53 40.35
CA ARG A 16 -16.80 27.99 40.39
C ARG A 16 -16.71 26.59 41.02
N LYS A 17 -17.12 26.48 42.28
CA LYS A 17 -17.40 25.20 42.93
C LYS A 17 -18.63 24.60 42.26
N TYR A 18 -18.43 23.57 41.42
CA TYR A 18 -19.54 22.72 41.00
C TYR A 18 -19.78 21.69 42.12
N ALA A 19 -21.03 21.57 42.56
CA ALA A 19 -21.45 20.62 43.58
C ALA A 19 -21.20 19.20 43.07
N THR A 20 -20.17 18.54 43.58
CA THR A 20 -19.77 17.18 43.17
C THR A 20 -20.56 16.07 43.86
N ASP A 21 -21.48 16.40 44.77
CA ASP A 21 -22.05 15.40 45.70
C ASP A 21 -23.42 14.85 45.28
N LEU A 22 -23.94 15.22 44.10
CA LEU A 22 -25.27 14.79 43.62
C LEU A 22 -25.26 14.01 42.30
N VAL A 23 -24.09 13.78 41.70
CA VAL A 23 -23.99 13.10 40.41
C VAL A 23 -23.43 11.70 40.62
N THR A 24 -24.31 10.71 40.71
CA THR A 24 -23.87 9.31 40.79
C THR A 24 -23.36 8.83 39.42
N PRO A 25 -22.35 7.95 39.37
CA PRO A 25 -21.87 7.38 38.10
C PRO A 25 -22.99 6.73 37.27
N ASP A 26 -23.96 6.12 37.94
CA ASP A 26 -25.11 5.49 37.28
C ASP A 26 -26.06 6.51 36.66
N ALA A 27 -26.27 7.66 37.31
CA ALA A 27 -27.08 8.74 36.75
C ALA A 27 -26.42 9.35 35.51
N VAL A 28 -25.09 9.52 35.52
CA VAL A 28 -24.33 9.99 34.34
C VAL A 28 -24.44 8.97 33.21
N ARG A 29 -24.27 7.68 33.53
CA ARG A 29 -24.38 6.61 32.54
C ARG A 29 -25.76 6.57 31.90
N TYR A 30 -26.81 6.72 32.70
CA TYR A 30 -28.18 6.78 32.21
C TYR A 30 -28.39 7.99 31.30
N PHE A 31 -27.92 9.17 31.72
CA PHE A 31 -28.02 10.40 30.95
C PHE A 31 -27.30 10.31 29.59
N LEU A 32 -26.08 9.77 29.56
CA LEU A 32 -25.31 9.60 28.33
C LEU A 32 -25.94 8.58 27.38
N ASN A 33 -26.57 7.53 27.91
CA ASN A 33 -27.29 6.55 27.09
C ASN A 33 -28.56 7.14 26.46
N ASP A 34 -29.25 8.03 27.18
CA ASP A 34 -30.49 8.66 26.71
C ASP A 34 -30.23 9.84 25.75
N ASN A 35 -29.01 10.41 25.78
CA ASN A 35 -28.62 11.58 24.99
C ASN A 35 -27.35 11.31 24.15
N PRO A 36 -27.42 10.48 23.09
CA PRO A 36 -26.25 10.10 22.30
C PRO A 36 -25.64 11.28 21.51
N GLU A 37 -26.47 12.22 21.02
CA GLU A 37 -25.99 13.40 20.28
C GLU A 37 -25.14 14.33 21.16
N PHE A 38 -25.44 14.41 22.45
CA PHE A 38 -24.63 15.15 23.41
C PHE A 38 -23.26 14.51 23.58
N LEU A 39 -23.20 13.18 23.71
CA LEU A 39 -21.94 12.46 23.82
C LEU A 39 -21.08 12.62 22.55
N GLU A 40 -21.70 12.49 21.38
CA GLU A 40 -21.03 12.65 20.08
C GLU A 40 -20.45 14.06 19.93
N SER A 41 -21.27 15.09 20.14
CA SER A 41 -20.82 16.48 20.06
C SER A 41 -19.75 16.80 21.11
N TYR A 42 -19.83 16.21 22.30
CA TYR A 42 -18.79 16.37 23.32
C TYR A 42 -17.46 15.74 22.87
N ILE A 43 -17.48 14.50 22.37
CA ILE A 43 -16.27 13.81 21.89
C ILE A 43 -15.63 14.57 20.74
N LEU A 44 -16.41 14.97 19.73
CA LEU A 44 -15.90 15.64 18.54
C LEU A 44 -15.27 17.02 18.86
N ASN A 45 -15.81 17.74 19.84
CA ASN A 45 -15.33 19.08 20.17
C ASN A 45 -14.26 19.12 21.27
N HIS A 46 -14.19 18.10 22.14
CA HIS A 46 -13.36 18.15 23.35
C HIS A 46 -12.34 17.02 23.48
N VAL A 47 -12.42 15.97 22.66
CA VAL A 47 -11.48 14.83 22.72
C VAL A 47 -10.55 14.87 21.52
N ASN A 48 -9.24 14.77 21.76
CA ASN A 48 -8.25 14.78 20.70
C ASN A 48 -8.11 13.42 20.00
N HIS A 49 -7.59 13.43 18.77
CA HIS A 49 -7.43 12.24 17.93
C HIS A 49 -6.64 11.11 18.62
N ASN A 50 -5.52 11.44 19.25
CA ASN A 50 -4.65 10.45 19.91
C ASN A 50 -5.36 9.72 21.07
N THR A 51 -6.25 10.38 21.80
CA THR A 51 -7.02 9.74 22.88
C THR A 51 -8.05 8.77 22.30
N ILE A 52 -8.70 9.13 21.19
CA ILE A 52 -9.65 8.27 20.49
C ILE A 52 -8.95 7.00 20.00
N GLU A 53 -7.77 7.13 19.38
CA GLU A 53 -6.96 5.99 18.93
C GLU A 53 -6.58 5.07 20.10
N GLN A 54 -6.14 5.63 21.23
CA GLN A 54 -5.84 4.85 22.43
C GLN A 54 -7.07 4.12 23.00
N TRP A 55 -8.26 4.70 22.93
CA TRP A 55 -9.49 4.05 23.36
C TRP A 55 -9.87 2.90 22.44
N ILE A 56 -9.75 3.08 21.12
CA ILE A 56 -9.98 2.02 20.12
C ILE A 56 -9.01 0.86 20.35
N CYS A 57 -7.73 1.14 20.58
CA CYS A 57 -6.74 0.10 20.90
C CYS A 57 -7.09 -0.64 22.20
N LYS A 58 -7.63 0.04 23.22
CA LYS A 58 -8.06 -0.59 24.48
C LYS A 58 -9.32 -1.44 24.31
N LEU A 59 -10.26 -1.00 23.48
CA LEU A 59 -11.51 -1.72 23.20
C LEU A 59 -11.24 -3.01 22.41
N ASN A 60 -10.28 -2.98 21.50
CA ASN A 60 -9.92 -4.11 20.65
C ASN A 60 -8.91 -5.07 21.29
N ARG A 61 -8.45 -4.82 22.52
CA ARG A 61 -7.61 -5.79 23.24
C ARG A 61 -8.49 -6.95 23.73
N PRO A 62 -8.24 -8.20 23.31
CA PRO A 62 -8.84 -9.34 23.96
C PRO A 62 -8.40 -9.35 25.43
N SER A 63 -9.35 -9.50 26.36
CA SER A 63 -9.09 -9.51 27.80
C SER A 63 -8.20 -10.70 28.18
N ILE A 64 -6.88 -10.52 28.20
CA ILE A 64 -5.96 -11.44 28.87
C ILE A 64 -6.06 -11.19 30.38
N ARG A 65 -6.96 -11.91 31.03
CA ARG A 65 -7.02 -12.24 32.47
C ARG A 65 -7.85 -13.53 32.55
N ASN A 66 -7.26 -14.71 32.61
CA ASN A 66 -6.61 -15.23 33.80
C ASN A 66 -5.46 -16.19 33.43
N SER A 67 -4.23 -15.81 33.77
CA SER A 67 -3.20 -16.77 34.14
C SER A 67 -2.19 -16.07 35.05
N ALA A 68 -1.80 -16.75 36.13
CA ALA A 68 -0.92 -16.36 37.23
C ALA A 68 -1.56 -15.53 38.38
N ASN A 69 -2.07 -16.23 39.40
CA ASN A 69 -1.35 -16.33 40.68
C ASN A 69 -1.80 -17.55 41.49
N ASN A 70 -0.86 -18.02 42.29
CA ASN A 70 -0.64 -19.37 42.79
C ASN A 70 -1.05 -19.50 44.27
N ILE A 71 -1.11 -20.75 44.77
CA ILE A 71 -1.06 -21.22 46.19
C ILE A 71 -2.38 -21.65 46.86
N ASP A 72 -2.30 -22.89 47.36
CA ASP A 72 -3.25 -23.75 48.05
C ASP A 72 -3.98 -23.14 49.26
N THR A 73 -5.23 -23.59 49.50
CA THR A 73 -5.64 -24.33 50.71
C THR A 73 -7.15 -24.64 50.67
N ASN A 74 -7.50 -25.86 51.09
CA ASN A 74 -8.87 -26.35 51.30
C ASN A 74 -9.72 -25.42 52.17
N THR A 75 -10.96 -25.09 51.76
CA THR A 75 -12.21 -25.24 52.55
C THR A 75 -13.45 -24.71 51.82
N ALA A 76 -14.58 -25.35 52.06
CA ALA A 76 -15.89 -25.09 51.47
C ALA A 76 -16.49 -23.72 51.84
N SER A 77 -17.25 -23.11 50.90
CA SER A 77 -18.63 -22.58 51.08
C SER A 77 -18.93 -21.33 50.25
N LYS A 78 -19.98 -21.43 49.43
CA LYS A 78 -21.05 -20.45 49.12
C LYS A 78 -20.67 -18.96 48.91
N SER A 79 -20.92 -18.46 47.70
CA SER A 79 -22.09 -17.60 47.37
C SER A 79 -21.83 -16.57 46.25
N ASN A 80 -22.86 -16.43 45.40
CA ASN A 80 -23.34 -15.22 44.72
C ASN A 80 -22.37 -14.36 43.89
N ALA A 81 -22.49 -14.44 42.56
CA ALA A 81 -22.34 -13.26 41.71
C ALA A 81 -23.34 -13.34 40.55
N GLN A 82 -24.23 -12.36 40.56
CA GLN A 82 -25.47 -12.27 39.81
C GLN A 82 -25.31 -11.24 38.68
N ARG A 83 -25.97 -11.53 37.55
CA ARG A 83 -26.42 -10.64 36.47
C ARG A 83 -25.40 -10.16 35.42
N LEU A 84 -25.48 -10.89 34.30
CA LEU A 84 -25.21 -10.46 32.93
C LEU A 84 -25.96 -9.15 32.62
N SER A 85 -25.23 -8.15 32.13
CA SER A 85 -25.79 -6.90 31.62
C SER A 85 -26.15 -7.06 30.15
N ILE A 86 -27.44 -6.93 29.83
CA ILE A 86 -27.99 -6.97 28.49
C ILE A 86 -27.57 -5.67 27.77
N THR A 87 -26.47 -5.71 27.03
CA THR A 87 -26.22 -4.78 25.93
C THR A 87 -26.88 -5.39 24.70
N THR A 88 -27.90 -4.72 24.16
CA THR A 88 -28.70 -5.17 23.00
C THR A 88 -27.81 -5.67 21.87
N GLU A 89 -27.87 -6.99 21.62
CA GLU A 89 -27.09 -7.72 20.61
C GLU A 89 -27.14 -7.05 19.23
N LYS A 90 -28.25 -6.38 18.87
CA LYS A 90 -28.41 -5.67 17.59
C LYS A 90 -27.37 -4.58 17.34
N SER A 91 -26.95 -3.85 18.37
CA SER A 91 -25.97 -2.77 18.22
C SER A 91 -24.54 -3.32 18.10
N ILE A 92 -24.27 -4.44 18.78
CA ILE A 92 -23.00 -5.17 18.71
C ILE A 92 -22.83 -5.81 17.33
N ILE A 93 -23.89 -6.44 16.80
CA ILE A 93 -23.89 -7.06 15.47
C ILE A 93 -23.69 -6.03 14.35
N LYS A 94 -24.26 -4.83 14.46
CA LYS A 94 -24.12 -3.79 13.42
C LYS A 94 -22.74 -3.12 13.42
N LEU A 95 -22.12 -2.97 14.59
CA LEU A 95 -20.76 -2.47 14.74
C LEU A 95 -19.71 -3.53 14.33
N SER A 96 -19.97 -4.82 14.61
CA SER A 96 -19.13 -5.90 14.10
C SER A 96 -19.21 -5.96 12.58
N GLU A 97 -20.40 -5.90 11.97
CA GLU A 97 -20.54 -5.95 10.51
C GLU A 97 -19.77 -4.82 9.76
N LEU A 98 -19.73 -3.61 10.33
CA LEU A 98 -18.99 -2.49 9.74
C LEU A 98 -17.47 -2.61 9.98
N GLY A 99 -17.08 -3.10 11.17
CA GLY A 99 -15.69 -3.41 11.50
C GLY A 99 -15.15 -4.57 10.67
N ASP A 100 -15.98 -5.57 10.40
CA ASP A 100 -15.69 -6.75 9.59
C ASP A 100 -15.60 -6.37 8.12
N LYS A 101 -16.46 -5.47 7.60
CA LYS A 101 -16.31 -4.92 6.24
C LYS A 101 -15.03 -4.13 6.07
N ARG A 102 -14.65 -3.28 7.04
CA ARG A 102 -13.39 -2.54 6.98
C ARG A 102 -12.18 -3.45 7.16
N ARG A 103 -12.28 -4.46 8.03
CA ARG A 103 -11.23 -5.47 8.23
C ARG A 103 -11.05 -6.34 7.00
N LEU A 104 -12.13 -6.82 6.40
CA LEU A 104 -12.11 -7.57 5.15
C LEU A 104 -11.57 -6.71 4.01
N LEU A 105 -11.97 -5.45 3.91
CA LEU A 105 -11.41 -4.53 2.91
C LEU A 105 -9.91 -4.34 3.14
N ASN A 106 -9.47 -4.15 4.38
CA ASN A 106 -8.05 -4.04 4.72
C ASN A 106 -7.30 -5.34 4.46
N GLU A 107 -7.87 -6.50 4.76
CA GLU A 107 -7.26 -7.81 4.54
C GLU A 107 -7.17 -8.13 3.04
N LEU A 108 -8.20 -7.83 2.26
CA LEU A 108 -8.15 -7.90 0.79
C LEU A 108 -7.15 -6.90 0.21
N THR A 109 -7.07 -5.69 0.76
CA THR A 109 -6.10 -4.68 0.34
C THR A 109 -4.69 -5.11 0.70
N ASP A 110 -4.48 -5.67 1.89
CA ASP A 110 -3.21 -6.20 2.36
C ASP A 110 -2.82 -7.44 1.54
N ASP A 111 -3.76 -8.32 1.17
CA ASP A 111 -3.54 -9.47 0.28
C ASP A 111 -3.18 -9.03 -1.15
N ILE A 112 -3.80 -7.96 -1.67
CA ILE A 112 -3.43 -7.35 -2.96
C ILE A 112 -2.00 -6.79 -2.88
N HIS A 113 -1.62 -6.16 -1.77
CA HIS A 113 -0.27 -5.64 -1.58
C HIS A 113 0.77 -6.72 -1.25
N GLN A 114 0.37 -7.84 -0.65
CA GLN A 114 1.27 -8.91 -0.22
C GLN A 114 1.56 -9.93 -1.33
N ASN A 115 0.61 -10.17 -2.26
CA ASN A 115 0.76 -11.22 -3.29
C ASN A 115 1.16 -10.70 -4.67
N VAL A 116 1.09 -9.39 -4.94
CA VAL A 116 1.47 -8.83 -6.24
C VAL A 116 2.85 -8.17 -6.15
N THR A 117 3.85 -8.82 -6.74
CA THR A 117 5.18 -8.24 -6.90
C THR A 117 5.13 -7.08 -7.91
N LYS A 118 5.99 -6.07 -7.74
CA LYS A 118 6.12 -4.95 -8.70
C LYS A 118 6.32 -5.44 -10.14
N ALA A 119 7.04 -6.55 -10.30
CA ALA A 119 7.28 -7.19 -11.59
C ALA A 119 5.98 -7.69 -12.26
N GLN A 120 5.07 -8.31 -11.50
CA GLN A 120 3.77 -8.76 -12.01
C GLN A 120 2.91 -7.59 -12.46
N ILE A 121 2.88 -6.48 -11.70
CA ILE A 121 2.14 -5.28 -12.11
C ILE A 121 2.68 -4.74 -13.43
N LEU A 122 4.00 -4.57 -13.54
CA LEU A 122 4.64 -4.08 -14.76
C LEU A 122 4.36 -5.00 -15.96
N TYR A 123 4.33 -6.30 -15.73
CA TYR A 123 4.00 -7.28 -16.77
C TYR A 123 2.55 -7.16 -17.26
N GLU A 124 1.58 -7.11 -16.34
CA GLU A 124 0.16 -6.95 -16.72
C GLU A 124 -0.11 -5.59 -17.38
N LEU A 125 0.59 -4.53 -16.96
CA LEU A 125 0.54 -3.24 -17.64
C LEU A 125 1.12 -3.31 -19.06
N GLY A 126 2.29 -3.94 -19.22
CA GLY A 126 2.88 -4.18 -20.54
C GLY A 126 1.94 -4.94 -21.47
N LYS A 127 1.26 -5.97 -20.95
CA LYS A 127 0.26 -6.74 -21.69
C LYS A 127 -0.96 -5.91 -22.11
N CYS A 128 -1.42 -4.98 -21.27
CA CYS A 128 -2.51 -4.07 -21.63
C CYS A 128 -2.07 -3.08 -22.73
N ILE A 129 -0.87 -2.54 -22.61
CA ILE A 129 -0.30 -1.63 -23.62
C ILE A 129 -0.11 -2.36 -24.94
N SER A 130 0.43 -3.58 -24.94
CA SER A 130 0.67 -4.36 -26.16
C SER A 130 -0.61 -4.56 -26.97
N GLN A 131 -1.73 -4.81 -26.30
CA GLN A 131 -3.05 -4.90 -26.93
C GLN A 131 -3.52 -3.56 -27.50
N THR A 132 -3.25 -2.47 -26.79
CA THR A 132 -3.68 -1.11 -27.17
C THR A 132 -2.94 -0.60 -28.40
N VAL A 133 -1.62 -0.83 -28.47
CA VAL A 133 -0.78 -0.43 -29.62
C VAL A 133 -0.72 -1.51 -30.72
N ALA A 134 -1.55 -2.55 -30.63
CA ALA A 134 -1.56 -3.69 -31.55
C ALA A 134 -0.16 -4.27 -31.82
N ALA A 135 0.60 -4.51 -30.75
CA ALA A 135 1.84 -5.29 -30.78
C ALA A 135 1.51 -6.78 -30.73
N ASP A 136 2.26 -7.60 -31.46
CA ASP A 136 2.07 -9.06 -31.45
C ASP A 136 2.53 -9.66 -30.13
N ASN A 137 3.61 -9.11 -29.56
CA ASN A 137 4.13 -9.54 -28.27
C ASN A 137 5.01 -8.44 -27.64
N PHE A 138 5.45 -8.68 -26.40
CA PHE A 138 6.33 -7.78 -25.66
C PHE A 138 7.32 -8.55 -24.78
N ASN A 139 8.45 -7.92 -24.48
CA ASN A 139 9.45 -8.42 -23.53
C ASN A 139 9.57 -7.43 -22.37
N LEU A 140 9.62 -7.94 -21.15
CA LEU A 140 9.92 -7.14 -19.95
C LEU A 140 11.29 -7.54 -19.41
N TYR A 141 12.18 -6.56 -19.24
CA TYR A 141 13.50 -6.72 -18.64
C TYR A 141 13.53 -5.99 -17.31
N LEU A 142 14.00 -6.65 -16.25
CA LEU A 142 14.15 -6.07 -14.92
C LEU A 142 15.63 -5.97 -14.57
N VAL A 143 16.01 -4.81 -14.05
CA VAL A 143 17.38 -4.53 -13.61
C VAL A 143 17.72 -5.34 -12.36
N ASP A 144 18.93 -5.87 -12.31
CA ASP A 144 19.45 -6.53 -11.11
C ASP A 144 19.77 -5.54 -9.97
N GLU A 145 20.09 -6.05 -8.79
CA GLU A 145 20.42 -5.21 -7.64
C GLU A 145 21.69 -4.36 -7.86
N THR A 146 22.56 -4.75 -8.78
CA THR A 146 23.82 -4.06 -9.07
C THR A 146 23.65 -2.90 -10.06
N GLY A 147 22.54 -2.88 -10.80
CA GLY A 147 22.31 -1.90 -11.87
C GLY A 147 23.13 -2.14 -13.14
N ALA A 148 23.87 -3.24 -13.23
CA ALA A 148 24.80 -3.50 -14.33
C ALA A 148 24.21 -4.40 -15.42
N SER A 149 23.25 -5.27 -15.06
CA SER A 149 22.60 -6.17 -15.99
C SER A 149 21.09 -6.25 -15.75
N MET A 150 20.37 -6.79 -16.74
CA MET A 150 18.94 -7.01 -16.69
C MET A 150 18.61 -8.47 -16.96
N ARG A 151 17.49 -8.95 -16.43
CA ARG A 151 16.96 -10.28 -16.71
C ARG A 151 15.58 -10.17 -17.35
N VAL A 152 15.31 -11.07 -18.29
CA VAL A 152 13.98 -11.22 -18.86
C VAL A 152 13.04 -11.70 -17.75
N TYR A 153 11.94 -10.99 -17.56
CA TYR A 153 10.88 -11.40 -16.67
C TYR A 153 9.95 -12.36 -17.40
N ASN A 154 9.73 -13.53 -16.80
CA ASN A 154 8.78 -14.53 -17.30
C ASN A 154 7.65 -14.70 -16.27
N ALA A 155 6.42 -14.39 -16.67
CA ALA A 155 5.25 -14.49 -15.80
C ALA A 155 4.80 -15.95 -15.59
N GLU A 156 5.16 -16.86 -16.50
CA GLU A 156 4.72 -18.27 -16.50
C GLU A 156 5.70 -19.20 -15.76
N ASN A 157 6.56 -18.67 -14.89
CA ASN A 157 7.59 -19.47 -14.22
C ASN A 157 6.99 -20.53 -13.27
N ASP A 158 6.68 -21.70 -13.84
CA ASP A 158 6.86 -22.98 -13.17
C ASP A 158 8.37 -23.19 -13.01
N GLU A 159 8.86 -23.24 -11.77
CA GLU A 159 10.29 -23.37 -11.44
C GLU A 159 10.98 -24.58 -12.11
N ASP A 160 10.20 -25.56 -12.60
CA ASP A 160 10.69 -26.78 -13.26
C ASP A 160 10.95 -26.64 -14.77
N ASN A 161 10.48 -25.57 -15.44
CA ASN A 161 10.63 -25.37 -16.91
C ASN A 161 11.07 -23.95 -17.32
N ALA A 162 11.54 -23.14 -16.37
CA ALA A 162 11.96 -21.77 -16.67
C ALA A 162 13.14 -21.75 -17.64
N VAL A 163 12.93 -21.21 -18.85
CA VAL A 163 14.02 -20.92 -19.79
C VAL A 163 14.94 -19.89 -19.15
N HIS A 164 16.13 -20.33 -18.73
CA HIS A 164 17.12 -19.45 -18.14
C HIS A 164 17.82 -18.63 -19.21
N PHE A 165 17.33 -17.41 -19.43
CA PHE A 165 18.01 -16.41 -20.24
C PHE A 165 19.28 -15.91 -19.53
N ALA A 166 20.36 -15.72 -20.28
CA ALA A 166 21.56 -15.10 -19.75
C ALA A 166 21.28 -13.63 -19.40
N PRO A 167 21.99 -13.05 -18.41
CA PRO A 167 21.83 -11.64 -18.08
C PRO A 167 22.16 -10.75 -19.29
N VAL A 168 21.28 -9.79 -19.57
CA VAL A 168 21.43 -8.78 -20.62
C VAL A 168 22.29 -7.64 -20.08
N LYS A 169 23.39 -7.33 -20.75
CA LYS A 169 24.26 -6.22 -20.37
C LYS A 169 23.63 -4.88 -20.73
N ILE A 170 23.67 -3.93 -19.80
CA ILE A 170 23.29 -2.54 -20.07
C ILE A 170 24.47 -1.83 -20.72
N GLY A 171 24.28 -1.27 -21.93
CA GLY A 171 25.34 -0.60 -22.66
C GLY A 171 25.09 -0.48 -24.16
N VAL A 172 26.02 0.20 -24.84
CA VAL A 172 26.06 0.31 -26.30
C VAL A 172 26.77 -0.91 -26.91
N GLY A 173 26.36 -1.31 -28.11
CA GLY A 173 26.99 -2.40 -28.87
C GLY A 173 26.40 -3.78 -28.60
N HIS A 174 25.23 -3.85 -27.98
CA HIS A 174 24.52 -5.08 -27.65
C HIS A 174 23.09 -5.10 -28.24
N CYS A 175 22.10 -5.54 -27.49
CA CYS A 175 20.70 -5.51 -27.89
C CYS A 175 20.04 -4.15 -27.65
N ILE A 176 18.84 -3.97 -28.23
CA ILE A 176 18.01 -2.76 -28.10
C ILE A 176 17.72 -2.48 -26.62
N ALA A 177 17.25 -3.47 -25.85
CA ALA A 177 17.02 -3.32 -24.42
C ALA A 177 18.26 -2.80 -23.67
N GLY A 178 19.44 -3.36 -23.95
CA GLY A 178 20.70 -2.93 -23.32
C GLY A 178 21.03 -1.46 -23.62
N TYR A 179 20.78 -1.02 -24.86
CA TYR A 179 20.98 0.37 -25.26
C TYR A 179 19.96 1.32 -24.62
N VAL A 180 18.67 0.96 -24.62
CA VAL A 180 17.59 1.76 -24.00
C VAL A 180 17.79 1.88 -22.49
N GLY A 181 18.22 0.80 -21.83
CA GLY A 181 18.57 0.85 -20.41
C GLY A 181 19.76 1.79 -20.14
N TYR A 182 20.72 1.85 -21.06
CA TYR A 182 21.90 2.70 -20.94
C TYR A 182 21.57 4.19 -21.15
N THR A 183 20.82 4.53 -22.20
CA THR A 183 20.48 5.93 -22.51
C THR A 183 19.30 6.45 -21.70
N LYS A 184 18.42 5.57 -21.25
CA LYS A 184 17.10 5.90 -20.68
C LYS A 184 16.27 6.74 -21.65
N GLU A 185 16.40 6.47 -22.93
CA GLU A 185 15.63 7.10 -24.01
C GLU A 185 14.87 6.02 -24.79
N THR A 186 13.63 6.34 -25.16
CA THR A 186 12.80 5.48 -26.00
C THR A 186 13.43 5.28 -27.37
N VAL A 187 13.35 4.06 -27.89
CA VAL A 187 13.83 3.72 -29.24
C VAL A 187 12.69 3.10 -30.03
N ARG A 188 12.42 3.66 -31.21
CA ARG A 188 11.45 3.13 -32.18
C ARG A 188 12.15 2.78 -33.49
N ILE A 189 12.02 1.53 -33.91
CA ILE A 189 12.64 0.97 -35.11
C ILE A 189 11.53 0.52 -36.05
N SER A 190 11.40 1.23 -37.17
CA SER A 190 10.37 0.95 -38.18
C SER A 190 10.67 -0.29 -39.03
N ASN A 191 11.95 -0.65 -39.18
CA ASN A 191 12.39 -1.79 -39.97
C ASN A 191 13.65 -2.42 -39.35
N MET A 192 13.54 -3.66 -38.88
CA MET A 192 14.64 -4.41 -38.27
C MET A 192 15.81 -4.70 -39.22
N ALA A 193 15.64 -4.59 -40.54
CA ALA A 193 16.76 -4.65 -41.49
C ALA A 193 17.71 -3.45 -41.37
N ASN A 194 17.26 -2.34 -40.78
CA ASN A 194 18.00 -1.09 -40.65
C ASN A 194 18.46 -0.86 -39.20
N LEU A 195 19.04 -1.88 -38.57
CA LEU A 195 19.57 -1.79 -37.21
C LEU A 195 20.76 -0.82 -37.11
N SER A 196 20.81 -0.07 -36.02
CA SER A 196 21.92 0.85 -35.72
C SER A 196 23.14 0.07 -35.22
N SER A 197 24.34 0.56 -35.51
CA SER A 197 25.58 0.03 -34.92
C SER A 197 25.63 0.17 -33.39
N LYS A 198 24.73 0.95 -32.79
CA LYS A 198 24.57 1.11 -31.35
C LYS A 198 23.95 -0.13 -30.68
N TYR A 199 23.21 -0.94 -31.42
CA TYR A 199 22.56 -2.15 -30.91
C TYR A 199 22.52 -3.24 -32.01
N PRO A 200 23.70 -3.74 -32.44
CA PRO A 200 23.83 -4.66 -33.57
C PRO A 200 23.12 -6.00 -33.34
N ASP A 201 22.89 -6.39 -32.08
CA ASP A 201 22.26 -7.67 -31.75
C ASP A 201 20.72 -7.63 -31.88
N GLY A 202 20.13 -6.45 -32.08
CA GLY A 202 18.68 -6.30 -32.22
C GLY A 202 17.92 -6.67 -30.95
N LEU A 203 16.85 -7.46 -31.07
CA LEU A 203 16.08 -7.97 -29.94
C LEU A 203 16.80 -9.15 -29.29
N TYR A 204 16.88 -9.15 -27.96
CA TYR A 204 17.48 -10.27 -27.23
C TYR A 204 16.55 -11.49 -27.16
N VAL A 205 15.24 -11.24 -27.02
CA VAL A 205 14.20 -12.28 -27.10
C VAL A 205 13.31 -11.93 -28.27
N ALA A 206 13.27 -12.79 -29.28
CA ALA A 206 12.39 -12.65 -30.42
C ALA A 206 11.82 -14.01 -30.79
N ASN A 207 10.51 -14.07 -30.91
CA ASN A 207 9.84 -15.17 -31.57
C ASN A 207 9.56 -14.73 -33.02
N GLY A 208 9.78 -15.63 -33.98
CA GLY A 208 9.47 -15.35 -35.38
C GLY A 208 10.29 -14.23 -36.04
N ASN A 209 9.72 -13.67 -37.11
CA ASN A 209 10.35 -12.65 -37.94
C ASN A 209 9.87 -11.26 -37.53
N VAL A 210 10.57 -10.65 -36.57
CA VAL A 210 10.25 -9.32 -36.10
C VAL A 210 10.54 -8.27 -37.17
N THR A 211 9.56 -7.40 -37.42
CA THR A 211 9.61 -6.37 -38.47
C THR A 211 9.87 -4.98 -37.90
N CYS A 212 9.26 -4.64 -36.77
CA CYS A 212 9.44 -3.36 -36.09
C CYS A 212 9.39 -3.52 -34.57
N VAL A 213 10.04 -2.60 -33.86
CA VAL A 213 10.21 -2.61 -32.40
C VAL A 213 10.01 -1.21 -31.84
N MET A 214 9.41 -1.12 -30.65
CA MET A 214 9.33 0.08 -29.84
C MET A 214 9.70 -0.27 -28.41
N ALA A 215 10.70 0.42 -27.85
CA ALA A 215 11.30 0.06 -26.57
C ALA A 215 11.36 1.27 -25.64
N HIS A 216 10.83 1.11 -24.42
CA HIS A 216 10.73 2.17 -23.41
C HIS A 216 11.54 1.83 -22.16
N PRO A 217 12.28 2.81 -21.59
CA PRO A 217 12.91 2.66 -20.29
C PRO A 217 11.87 2.78 -19.17
N LEU A 218 11.91 1.87 -18.20
CA LEU A 218 11.11 1.97 -16.99
C LEU A 218 11.97 2.66 -15.92
N VAL A 219 11.69 3.93 -15.63
CA VAL A 219 12.44 4.73 -14.66
C VAL A 219 11.57 5.11 -13.47
N ASN A 220 12.14 5.12 -12.27
CA ASN A 220 11.44 5.64 -11.10
C ASN A 220 11.49 7.18 -11.05
N ASN A 221 10.77 7.77 -10.09
CA ASN A 221 10.73 9.23 -9.88
C ASN A 221 12.10 9.86 -9.59
N ASN A 222 13.08 9.05 -9.16
CA ASN A 222 14.44 9.51 -8.89
C ASN A 222 15.36 9.36 -10.13
N GLY A 223 14.81 8.94 -11.28
CA GLY A 223 15.55 8.68 -12.51
C GLY A 223 16.37 7.38 -12.49
N GLN A 224 16.20 6.50 -11.50
CA GLN A 224 16.84 5.18 -11.47
C GLN A 224 16.11 4.24 -12.43
N LEU A 225 16.88 3.49 -13.21
CA LEU A 225 16.34 2.47 -14.11
C LEU A 225 15.81 1.28 -13.28
N LEU A 226 14.56 0.92 -13.51
CA LEU A 226 13.90 -0.27 -12.98
C LEU A 226 13.95 -1.43 -13.99
N GLY A 227 13.89 -1.10 -15.28
CA GLY A 227 13.76 -2.09 -16.34
C GLY A 227 13.63 -1.46 -17.72
N VAL A 228 13.37 -2.30 -18.71
CA VAL A 228 13.05 -1.91 -20.08
C VAL A 228 11.88 -2.77 -20.55
N VAL A 229 10.94 -2.18 -21.28
CA VAL A 229 9.87 -2.91 -21.96
C VAL A 229 10.05 -2.74 -23.47
N GLU A 230 9.96 -3.84 -24.21
CA GLU A 230 10.02 -3.85 -25.67
C GLU A 230 8.70 -4.38 -26.23
N PHE A 231 8.07 -3.64 -27.13
CA PHE A 231 6.92 -4.07 -27.92
C PHE A 231 7.38 -4.35 -29.35
N TYR A 232 6.90 -5.43 -29.96
CA TYR A 232 7.28 -5.77 -31.32
C TYR A 232 6.11 -6.32 -32.14
N ARG A 233 6.24 -6.16 -33.46
CA ARG A 233 5.32 -6.76 -34.44
C ARG A 233 6.08 -7.72 -35.36
N GLU A 234 5.48 -8.86 -35.64
CA GLU A 234 5.98 -9.91 -36.51
C GLU A 234 5.25 -9.86 -37.85
N ASN A 235 6.00 -10.00 -38.95
CA ASN A 235 5.43 -10.01 -40.31
C ASN A 235 4.46 -8.85 -40.64
N SER A 236 4.58 -7.72 -39.92
CA SER A 236 3.70 -6.57 -40.10
C SER A 236 4.19 -5.66 -41.22
N ALA A 237 3.25 -5.15 -42.00
CA ALA A 237 3.52 -4.12 -43.00
C ALA A 237 3.57 -2.70 -42.39
N SER A 238 3.05 -2.51 -41.17
CA SER A 238 2.98 -1.22 -40.48
C SER A 238 3.89 -1.18 -39.26
N SER A 239 4.71 -0.13 -39.20
CA SER A 239 5.52 0.22 -38.04
C SER A 239 4.69 0.92 -36.95
N PHE A 240 5.23 0.99 -35.73
CA PHE A 240 4.65 1.81 -34.67
C PHE A 240 4.61 3.29 -35.06
N THR A 241 3.50 3.96 -34.78
CA THR A 241 3.31 5.40 -35.04
C THR A 241 3.78 6.25 -33.85
N ASN A 242 3.66 7.58 -33.99
CA ASN A 242 3.95 8.47 -32.86
C ASN A 242 2.84 8.39 -31.80
N GLU A 243 1.60 8.13 -32.20
CA GLU A 243 0.48 7.91 -31.29
C GLU A 243 0.68 6.62 -30.49
N ASP A 244 1.19 5.56 -31.12
CA ASP A 244 1.56 4.32 -30.41
C ASP A 244 2.61 4.63 -29.32
N GLU A 245 3.62 5.45 -29.65
CA GLU A 245 4.70 5.85 -28.72
C GLU A 245 4.20 6.72 -27.56
N GLU A 246 3.20 7.59 -27.80
CA GLU A 246 2.56 8.41 -26.76
C GLU A 246 1.70 7.56 -25.82
N VAL A 247 1.00 6.56 -26.34
CA VAL A 247 0.16 5.65 -25.55
C VAL A 247 0.98 4.68 -24.70
N SER A 248 2.18 4.30 -25.15
CA SER A 248 3.06 3.35 -24.46
C SER A 248 4.11 3.98 -23.54
N ALA A 249 4.17 5.31 -23.45
CA ALA A 249 5.08 6.06 -22.58
C ALA A 249 4.62 6.07 -21.12
#